data_AF-A0A2E6ZHT8-F1
#
_entry.id   AF-A0A2E6ZHT8-F1
#
_cell.length_a   1.000
_cell.length_b   1.000
_cell.length_c   1.000
_cell.angle_alpha   90.00
_cell.angle_beta   90.00
_cell.angle_gamma   90.00
#
_symmetry.space_group_name_H-M   'P 1'
#
loop_
_entity.id
_entity.type
_entity.pdbx_description
1 polymer ?
#
loop_
_entity_poly.entity_id
_entity_poly.type
_entity_poly.pdbx_seq_one_letter_code
_entity_poly.pdbx_strand_id
1 'polypeptide(L)'
;MSQEQKFWDKYSITIFAILFVGFIFYLVKIYDLTQDVYVRSAEDYQADIIERIRPVGQVYRSEQEKEASIMVEEELPTQEPILTAMSNDTVSANECSLEVTTGDNLAYSVSEISLPSNCEEVAVTFKHLGSLPAAVMGHNFVIAKTSDLQPIQDDANKAGMAGGWLLA
;
A
#
# COMPACT_ATOMS: atom_id res chain seq x y z
N MET A 1 0.13 10.32 70.27
CA MET A 1 -0.84 9.97 69.21
C MET A 1 -2.08 9.40 69.87
N SER A 2 -3.20 10.12 69.84
CA SER A 2 -4.43 9.74 70.56
C SER A 2 -5.13 8.54 69.88
N GLN A 3 -5.85 7.73 70.67
CA GLN A 3 -6.64 6.59 70.17
C GLN A 3 -7.58 6.99 69.02
N GLU A 4 -8.18 8.17 69.13
CA GLU A 4 -9.01 8.81 68.10
C GLU A 4 -8.26 9.00 66.77
N GLN A 5 -7.02 9.50 66.79
CA GLN A 5 -6.23 9.69 65.56
C GLN A 5 -5.94 8.36 64.86
N LYS A 6 -5.67 7.28 65.60
CA LYS A 6 -5.43 5.95 65.04
C LYS A 6 -6.71 5.33 64.46
N PHE A 7 -7.85 5.66 65.02
CA PHE A 7 -9.15 5.26 64.49
C PHE A 7 -9.37 5.93 63.14
N TRP A 8 -9.39 7.26 63.07
CA TRP A 8 -9.62 8.01 61.83
C TRP A 8 -8.62 7.67 60.71
N ASP A 9 -7.35 7.42 61.04
CA ASP A 9 -6.32 7.03 60.06
C ASP A 9 -6.59 5.64 59.45
N LYS A 10 -7.00 4.64 60.25
CA LYS A 10 -7.35 3.30 59.76
C LYS A 10 -8.63 3.29 58.91
N TYR A 11 -9.66 4.01 59.33
CA TYR A 11 -10.91 4.10 58.55
C TYR A 11 -10.69 4.88 57.26
N SER A 12 -9.88 5.95 57.28
CA SER A 12 -9.50 6.71 56.09
C SER A 12 -8.80 5.83 55.05
N ILE A 13 -7.76 5.09 55.44
CA ILE A 13 -7.02 4.19 54.54
C ILE A 13 -7.95 3.14 53.93
N THR A 14 -8.84 2.56 54.73
CA THR A 14 -9.76 1.51 54.26
C THR A 14 -10.79 2.07 53.27
N ILE A 15 -11.32 3.28 53.52
CA ILE A 15 -12.26 3.95 52.62
C ILE A 15 -11.58 4.30 51.30
N PHE A 16 -10.36 4.85 51.33
CA PHE A 16 -9.61 5.15 50.12
C PHE A 16 -9.28 3.91 49.29
N ALA A 17 -8.93 2.79 49.93
CA ALA A 17 -8.67 1.54 49.23
C ALA A 17 -9.91 1.01 48.48
N ILE A 18 -11.09 1.07 49.11
CA ILE A 18 -12.35 0.64 48.49
C ILE A 18 -12.73 1.54 47.31
N LEU A 19 -12.59 2.86 47.48
CA LEU A 19 -12.85 3.82 46.40
C LEU A 19 -11.87 3.64 45.23
N PHE A 20 -10.60 3.36 45.50
CA PHE A 20 -9.60 3.11 44.47
C PHE A 20 -9.91 1.84 43.68
N VAL A 21 -10.28 0.74 44.35
CA VAL A 21 -10.68 -0.50 43.68
C VAL A 21 -11.94 -0.28 42.83
N GLY A 22 -12.93 0.45 43.35
CA GLY A 22 -14.13 0.82 42.59
C GLY A 22 -13.80 1.67 41.36
N PHE A 23 -12.87 2.61 41.49
CA PHE A 23 -12.41 3.45 40.38
C PHE A 23 -11.67 2.64 39.31
N ILE A 24 -10.82 1.69 39.68
CA ILE A 24 -10.17 0.79 38.71
C ILE A 24 -11.20 -0.04 37.96
N PHE A 25 -12.20 -0.59 38.65
CA PHE A 25 -13.26 -1.37 38.00
C PHE A 25 -14.11 -0.50 37.05
N TYR A 26 -14.39 0.74 37.44
CA TYR A 26 -15.06 1.73 36.59
C TYR A 26 -14.24 2.07 35.35
N LEU A 27 -12.93 2.26 35.49
CA LEU A 27 -12.04 2.48 34.35
C LEU A 27 -12.06 1.30 33.40
N VAL A 28 -11.91 0.06 33.90
CA VAL A 28 -11.99 -1.15 33.05
C VAL A 28 -13.33 -1.21 32.31
N LYS A 29 -14.45 -0.88 32.97
CA LYS A 29 -15.75 -0.81 32.30
C LYS A 29 -15.84 0.27 31.22
N ILE A 30 -15.24 1.44 31.42
CA ILE A 30 -15.13 2.48 30.39
C ILE A 30 -14.27 2.01 29.22
N TYR A 31 -13.15 1.33 29.49
CA TYR A 31 -12.30 0.75 28.44
C TYR A 31 -13.07 -0.26 27.59
N ASP A 32 -13.84 -1.18 28.21
CA ASP A 32 -14.67 -2.14 27.46
C ASP A 32 -15.75 -1.44 26.61
N LEU A 33 -16.44 -0.43 27.17
CA LEU A 33 -17.48 0.34 26.46
C LEU A 33 -16.93 1.16 25.28
N THR A 34 -15.66 1.54 25.32
CA THR A 34 -15.02 2.31 24.25
C THR A 34 -14.45 1.42 23.16
N GLN A 35 -14.02 0.19 23.44
CA GLN A 35 -13.48 -0.68 22.39
C GLN A 35 -14.55 -1.13 21.39
N ASP A 36 -15.78 -1.41 21.83
CA ASP A 36 -16.85 -1.91 20.94
C ASP A 36 -17.24 -0.90 19.82
N VAL A 37 -16.90 0.38 19.99
CA VAL A 37 -17.19 1.44 19.01
C VAL A 37 -16.04 1.65 18.01
N TYR A 38 -14.81 1.22 18.34
CA TYR A 38 -13.61 1.48 17.51
C TYR A 38 -13.00 0.23 16.87
N VAL A 39 -13.35 -0.98 17.30
CA VAL A 39 -12.91 -2.22 16.66
C VAL A 39 -14.07 -2.95 16.00
N ARG A 40 -14.51 -2.46 14.83
CA ARG A 40 -14.85 -3.43 13.78
C ARG A 40 -13.56 -4.24 13.53
N SER A 41 -13.65 -5.55 13.57
CA SER A 41 -12.48 -6.42 13.51
C SER A 41 -11.70 -6.18 12.21
N ALA A 42 -10.38 -6.34 12.25
CA ALA A 42 -9.59 -6.26 11.03
C ALA A 42 -10.10 -7.27 10.01
N GLU A 43 -10.57 -8.45 10.44
CA GLU A 43 -11.17 -9.45 9.55
C GLU A 43 -12.41 -8.94 8.79
N ASP A 44 -13.28 -8.16 9.44
CA ASP A 44 -14.48 -7.61 8.79
C ASP A 44 -14.12 -6.56 7.71
N TYR A 45 -13.08 -5.75 7.94
CA TYR A 45 -12.57 -4.81 6.94
C TYR A 45 -11.84 -5.51 5.80
N GLN A 46 -11.06 -6.55 6.11
CA GLN A 46 -10.29 -7.30 5.12
C GLN A 46 -11.22 -8.09 4.17
N ALA A 47 -12.32 -8.65 4.67
CA ALA A 47 -13.30 -9.36 3.83
C ALA A 47 -13.97 -8.44 2.78
N ASP A 48 -14.36 -7.22 3.17
CA ASP A 48 -14.99 -6.25 2.26
C ASP A 48 -13.99 -5.66 1.24
N ILE A 49 -12.70 -5.60 1.57
CA ILE A 49 -11.66 -5.01 0.72
C ILE A 49 -11.07 -6.03 -0.26
N ILE A 50 -10.84 -7.29 0.16
CA ILE A 50 -10.33 -8.37 -0.71
C ILE A 50 -11.32 -8.67 -1.84
N GLU A 51 -12.62 -8.54 -1.61
CA GLU A 51 -13.60 -8.67 -2.69
C GLU A 51 -13.50 -7.53 -3.73
N ARG A 52 -13.02 -6.35 -3.32
CA ARG A 52 -12.98 -5.12 -4.12
C ARG A 52 -11.63 -4.88 -4.83
N ILE A 53 -10.54 -5.49 -4.35
CA ILE A 53 -9.17 -5.38 -4.89
C ILE A 53 -8.65 -6.75 -5.36
N ARG A 54 -9.49 -7.54 -6.04
CA ARG A 54 -8.97 -8.72 -6.75
C ARG A 54 -8.08 -8.23 -7.90
N PRO A 55 -6.88 -8.81 -8.11
CA PRO A 55 -6.05 -8.46 -9.25
C PRO A 55 -6.83 -8.75 -10.53
N VAL A 56 -7.05 -7.71 -11.35
CA VAL A 56 -7.83 -7.80 -12.59
C VAL A 56 -7.03 -8.46 -13.73
N GLY A 57 -5.93 -9.14 -13.40
CA GLY A 57 -5.00 -9.74 -14.35
C GLY A 57 -3.89 -10.56 -13.66
N GLN A 58 -3.06 -11.23 -14.46
CA GLN A 58 -1.94 -12.03 -13.96
C GLN A 58 -0.81 -11.11 -13.47
N VAL A 59 -0.45 -11.21 -12.18
CA VAL A 59 0.69 -10.49 -11.61
C VAL A 59 1.95 -11.33 -11.79
N TYR A 60 2.75 -11.02 -12.80
CA TYR A 60 4.05 -11.67 -12.99
C TYR A 60 5.12 -10.93 -12.17
N ARG A 61 5.71 -11.61 -11.19
CA ARG A 61 6.88 -11.13 -10.45
C ARG A 61 8.14 -11.47 -11.25
N SER A 62 9.04 -10.50 -11.38
CA SER A 62 10.26 -10.54 -12.21
C SER A 62 11.24 -11.71 -11.97
N GLU A 63 11.06 -12.49 -10.90
CA GLU A 63 11.93 -13.64 -10.60
C GLU A 63 11.73 -14.82 -11.57
N GLN A 64 10.65 -14.85 -12.35
CA GLN A 64 10.31 -15.97 -13.25
C GLN A 64 10.85 -15.83 -14.69
N GLU A 65 11.50 -14.72 -15.05
CA GLU A 65 11.98 -14.47 -16.41
C GLU A 65 13.40 -15.01 -16.68
N LYS A 66 14.14 -15.42 -15.64
CA LYS A 66 15.55 -15.82 -15.79
C LYS A 66 15.76 -17.21 -16.42
N GLU A 67 14.72 -18.00 -16.63
CA GLU A 67 14.84 -19.38 -17.11
C GLU A 67 14.45 -19.58 -18.60
N ALA A 68 14.08 -18.51 -19.30
CA ALA A 68 13.60 -18.60 -20.69
C ALA A 68 14.46 -17.89 -21.76
N SER A 69 15.62 -17.28 -21.44
CA SER A 69 16.42 -16.55 -22.45
C SER A 69 17.77 -17.19 -22.82
N ILE A 70 18.06 -18.42 -22.38
CA ILE A 70 19.15 -19.19 -23.00
C ILE A 70 18.58 -19.81 -24.28
N MET A 71 19.08 -19.30 -25.41
CA MET A 71 18.73 -19.61 -26.81
C MET A 71 17.62 -18.71 -27.39
N VAL A 72 17.99 -17.55 -27.93
CA VAL A 72 18.11 -17.32 -29.39
C VAL A 72 18.92 -16.04 -29.58
N GLU A 73 20.20 -16.22 -29.89
CA GLU A 73 21.02 -15.23 -30.57
C GLU A 73 20.96 -15.58 -32.06
N GLU A 74 20.39 -14.71 -32.89
CA GLU A 74 20.61 -14.69 -34.33
C GLU A 74 20.51 -13.24 -34.85
N GLU A 75 21.41 -12.93 -35.77
CA GLU A 75 21.87 -11.60 -36.20
C GLU A 75 20.83 -10.70 -36.90
N LEU A 76 21.00 -9.40 -36.62
CA LEU A 76 20.85 -8.16 -37.42
C LEU A 76 20.30 -8.22 -38.88
N PRO A 77 19.61 -7.16 -39.33
CA PRO A 77 20.38 -6.18 -40.12
C PRO A 77 20.14 -4.71 -39.76
N THR A 78 21.24 -3.97 -39.88
CA THR A 78 21.45 -2.53 -39.74
C THR A 78 20.50 -1.64 -40.54
N GLN A 79 20.03 -0.55 -39.94
CA GLN A 79 19.77 0.70 -40.66
C GLN A 79 20.34 1.91 -39.89
N GLU A 80 21.15 2.68 -40.61
CA GLU A 80 21.81 3.94 -40.24
C GLU A 80 20.87 5.16 -40.38
N PRO A 81 21.25 6.36 -39.88
CA PRO A 81 20.31 7.32 -39.30
C PRO A 81 19.74 8.31 -40.31
N ILE A 82 18.47 8.71 -40.13
CA ILE A 82 17.89 9.88 -40.79
C ILE A 82 17.33 10.81 -39.72
N LEU A 83 18.04 11.92 -39.52
CA LEU A 83 17.59 13.08 -38.78
C LEU A 83 16.62 13.90 -39.65
N THR A 84 15.35 14.01 -39.28
CA THR A 84 14.50 15.17 -39.61
C THR A 84 13.42 15.35 -38.54
N ALA A 85 13.23 16.61 -38.19
CA ALA A 85 12.64 17.14 -36.97
C ALA A 85 11.10 17.12 -36.88
N MET A 86 10.66 17.28 -35.64
CA MET A 86 9.36 17.75 -35.15
C MET A 86 8.18 16.81 -35.36
N SER A 87 7.90 16.03 -34.31
CA SER A 87 6.57 15.51 -34.03
C SER A 87 6.34 15.69 -32.53
N ASN A 88 5.20 16.24 -32.15
CA ASN A 88 4.75 16.20 -30.76
C ASN A 88 4.70 14.73 -30.37
N ASP A 89 5.60 14.28 -29.48
CA ASP A 89 5.58 12.92 -28.94
C ASP A 89 4.39 12.78 -27.98
N THR A 90 3.19 12.66 -28.55
CA THR A 90 2.23 11.73 -27.96
C THR A 90 2.79 10.35 -28.24
N VAL A 91 3.43 9.74 -27.24
CA VAL A 91 3.75 8.32 -27.26
C VAL A 91 2.42 7.60 -27.48
N SER A 92 2.16 7.19 -28.72
CA SER A 92 1.15 6.18 -28.97
C SER A 92 1.74 4.90 -28.40
N ALA A 93 1.19 4.48 -27.26
CA ALA A 93 1.02 3.07 -26.97
C ALA A 93 0.77 2.35 -28.31
N ASN A 94 1.45 1.24 -28.62
CA ASN A 94 0.85 0.28 -29.54
C ASN A 94 -0.55 0.01 -28.95
N GLU A 95 -1.63 0.48 -29.57
CA GLU A 95 -2.82 1.14 -28.97
C GLU A 95 -3.35 0.68 -27.59
N CYS A 96 -3.05 -0.54 -27.16
CA CYS A 96 -3.40 -1.14 -25.88
C CYS A 96 -2.20 -1.58 -25.01
N SER A 97 -0.99 -1.08 -25.24
CA SER A 97 0.20 -1.36 -24.42
C SER A 97 0.76 -0.09 -23.80
N LEU A 98 0.84 -0.03 -22.48
CA LEU A 98 1.34 1.08 -21.71
C LEU A 98 2.75 0.76 -21.18
N GLU A 99 3.74 1.60 -21.48
CA GLU A 99 5.05 1.55 -20.82
C GLU A 99 5.19 2.74 -19.84
N VAL A 100 5.42 2.42 -18.56
CA VAL A 100 5.68 3.40 -17.50
C VAL A 100 7.06 3.13 -16.93
N THR A 101 7.89 4.16 -16.89
CA THR A 101 9.22 4.07 -16.28
C THR A 101 9.34 5.01 -15.09
N THR A 102 10.23 4.69 -14.17
CA THR A 102 10.56 5.54 -13.01
C THR A 102 12.05 5.44 -12.70
N GLY A 103 12.57 6.32 -11.86
CA GLY A 103 13.96 6.27 -11.42
C GLY A 103 14.14 6.81 -10.00
N ASP A 104 15.38 7.13 -9.65
CA ASP A 104 15.76 7.55 -8.30
C ASP A 104 15.31 9.00 -7.95
N ASN A 105 14.40 9.58 -8.74
CA ASN A 105 13.89 10.94 -8.60
C ASN A 105 12.42 11.01 -8.12
N LEU A 106 11.82 9.88 -7.71
CA LEU A 106 10.43 9.79 -7.23
C LEU A 106 9.39 10.27 -8.25
N ALA A 107 9.64 10.05 -9.55
CA ALA A 107 8.75 10.48 -10.61
C ALA A 107 8.55 9.39 -11.67
N TYR A 108 7.30 9.19 -12.08
CA TYR A 108 6.98 8.41 -13.27
C TYR A 108 7.31 9.22 -14.54
N SER A 109 7.55 8.51 -15.65
CA SER A 109 7.75 9.10 -16.97
C SER A 109 6.52 9.82 -17.52
N VAL A 110 5.33 9.48 -17.01
CA VAL A 110 4.04 10.01 -17.46
C VAL A 110 3.23 10.56 -16.29
N SER A 111 2.52 11.67 -16.53
CA SER A 111 1.58 12.27 -15.57
C SER A 111 0.12 11.94 -15.87
N GLU A 112 -0.18 11.46 -17.08
CA GLU A 112 -1.52 11.14 -17.56
C GLU A 112 -1.43 9.95 -18.52
N ILE A 113 -2.42 9.06 -18.45
CA ILE A 113 -2.55 7.88 -19.31
C ILE A 113 -3.96 7.93 -19.92
N SER A 114 -4.03 7.90 -21.25
CA SER A 114 -5.28 7.82 -22.00
C SER A 114 -5.26 6.55 -22.85
N LEU A 115 -6.29 5.72 -22.70
CA LEU A 115 -6.43 4.45 -23.41
C LEU A 115 -7.66 4.53 -24.31
N PRO A 116 -7.58 4.04 -25.56
CA PRO A 116 -8.73 4.07 -26.45
C PRO A 116 -9.74 2.99 -26.03
N SER A 117 -11.03 3.27 -26.24
CA SER A 117 -12.13 2.44 -25.73
C SER A 117 -12.30 1.09 -26.43
N ASN A 118 -11.56 0.84 -27.51
CA ASN A 118 -11.54 -0.45 -28.23
C ASN A 118 -10.57 -1.47 -27.63
N CYS A 119 -9.78 -1.11 -26.61
CA CYS A 119 -8.90 -2.03 -25.92
C CYS A 119 -9.68 -2.93 -24.95
N GLU A 120 -9.80 -4.22 -25.28
CA GLU A 120 -10.34 -5.23 -24.37
C GLU A 120 -9.34 -5.60 -23.27
N GLU A 121 -8.06 -5.65 -23.61
CA GLU A 121 -6.94 -5.93 -22.70
C GLU A 121 -5.87 -4.85 -22.85
N VAL A 122 -5.24 -4.50 -21.73
CA VAL A 122 -4.16 -3.50 -21.72
C VAL A 122 -2.92 -4.12 -21.10
N ALA A 123 -1.84 -4.18 -21.88
CA ALA A 123 -0.55 -4.68 -21.42
C ALA A 123 0.24 -3.55 -20.76
N VAL A 124 0.52 -3.66 -19.47
CA VAL A 124 1.33 -2.66 -18.74
C VAL A 124 2.73 -3.17 -18.52
N THR A 125 3.73 -2.44 -19.02
CA THR A 125 5.14 -2.66 -18.75
C THR A 125 5.64 -1.59 -17.80
N PHE A 126 6.13 -1.99 -16.63
CA PHE A 126 6.67 -1.08 -15.63
C PHE A 126 8.17 -1.32 -15.42
N LYS A 127 9.01 -0.29 -15.55
CA LYS A 127 10.47 -0.40 -15.42
C LYS A 127 11.05 0.63 -14.46
N HIS A 128 11.97 0.18 -13.61
CA HIS A 128 12.79 1.05 -12.79
C HIS A 128 14.16 1.25 -13.46
N LEU A 129 14.47 2.47 -13.88
CA LEU A 129 15.72 2.84 -14.57
C LEU A 129 16.78 3.41 -13.61
N GLY A 130 16.42 3.63 -12.35
CA GLY A 130 17.35 4.03 -11.29
C GLY A 130 18.28 2.90 -10.87
N SER A 131 19.34 3.25 -10.14
CA SER A 131 20.37 2.31 -9.67
C SER A 131 20.23 1.93 -8.20
N LEU A 132 19.33 2.60 -7.46
CA LEU A 132 19.11 2.30 -6.04
C LEU A 132 18.24 1.05 -5.85
N PRO A 133 18.48 0.26 -4.79
CA PRO A 133 17.72 -0.95 -4.53
C PRO A 133 16.28 -0.64 -4.10
N ALA A 134 15.36 -1.57 -4.36
CA ALA A 134 13.93 -1.43 -4.04
C ALA A 134 13.64 -1.16 -2.55
N ALA A 135 14.51 -1.63 -1.64
CA ALA A 135 14.38 -1.35 -0.22
C ALA A 135 14.56 0.14 0.14
N VAL A 136 15.18 0.92 -0.75
CA VAL A 136 15.46 2.35 -0.53
C VAL A 136 14.60 3.21 -1.48
N MET A 137 14.51 2.83 -2.76
CA MET A 137 13.80 3.58 -3.81
C MET A 137 12.90 2.67 -4.66
N GLY A 138 12.19 1.75 -4.01
CA GLY A 138 11.21 0.90 -4.68
C GLY A 138 9.99 1.70 -5.13
N HIS A 139 9.47 1.39 -6.31
CA HIS A 139 8.25 1.96 -6.85
C HIS A 139 7.33 0.84 -7.30
N ASN A 140 6.02 1.06 -7.17
CA ASN A 140 4.97 0.19 -7.69
C ASN A 140 4.09 0.98 -8.63
N PHE A 141 3.38 0.30 -9.51
CA PHE A 141 2.35 0.93 -10.35
C PHE A 141 0.99 0.32 -10.03
N VAL A 142 0.06 1.13 -9.54
CA VAL A 142 -1.28 0.70 -9.10
C VAL A 142 -2.33 1.54 -9.80
N ILE A 143 -3.32 0.88 -10.42
CA ILE A 143 -4.46 1.53 -11.06
C ILE A 143 -5.69 1.33 -10.17
N ALA A 144 -6.34 2.42 -9.80
CA ALA A 144 -7.53 2.40 -8.97
C ALA A 144 -8.46 3.57 -9.31
N LYS A 145 -9.71 3.51 -8.82
CA LYS A 145 -10.61 4.66 -8.90
C LYS A 145 -10.12 5.76 -7.96
N THR A 146 -10.37 7.01 -8.32
CA THR A 146 -10.00 8.16 -7.48
C THR A 146 -10.61 8.09 -6.07
N SER A 147 -11.82 7.53 -5.93
CA SER A 147 -12.48 7.34 -4.63
C SER A 147 -11.76 6.36 -3.70
N ASP A 148 -10.94 5.47 -4.25
CA ASP A 148 -10.28 4.40 -3.50
C ASP A 148 -8.81 4.75 -3.14
N LEU A 149 -8.35 5.96 -3.50
CA LEU A 149 -6.96 6.41 -3.30
C LEU A 149 -6.56 6.45 -1.81
N GLN A 150 -7.38 7.08 -0.96
CA GLN A 150 -7.06 7.17 0.48
C GLN A 150 -7.07 5.80 1.17
N PRO A 151 -8.10 4.95 0.99
CA PRO A 151 -8.10 3.60 1.55
C PRO A 151 -6.88 2.75 1.11
N ILE A 152 -6.52 2.80 -0.17
CA ILE A 152 -5.36 2.05 -0.70
C ILE A 152 -4.05 2.54 -0.04
N GLN A 153 -3.89 3.84 0.18
CA GLN A 153 -2.72 4.37 0.89
C GLN A 153 -2.67 3.90 2.35
N ASP A 154 -3.80 3.92 3.04
CA ASP A 154 -3.89 3.47 4.43
C ASP A 154 -3.53 1.98 4.55
N ASP A 155 -3.95 1.16 3.60
CA ASP A 155 -3.62 -0.26 3.56
C ASP A 155 -2.18 -0.51 3.11
N ALA A 156 -1.66 0.25 2.15
CA ALA A 156 -0.24 0.19 1.77
C ALA A 156 0.68 0.45 2.97
N ASN A 157 0.32 1.40 3.82
CA ASN A 157 1.06 1.71 5.05
C ASN A 157 1.04 0.55 6.06
N LYS A 158 -0.06 -0.21 6.12
CA LYS A 158 -0.15 -1.41 6.98
C LYS A 158 0.64 -2.58 6.41
N ALA A 159 0.58 -2.79 5.09
CA ALA A 159 1.31 -3.86 4.40
C ALA A 159 2.83 -3.68 4.53
N GLY A 160 3.29 -2.42 4.44
CA GLY A 160 4.69 -2.05 4.51
C GLY A 160 5.53 -2.72 3.42
N MET A 161 6.86 -2.65 3.57
CA MET A 161 7.79 -3.19 2.57
C MET A 161 7.66 -4.71 2.38
N ALA A 162 7.38 -5.47 3.45
CA ALA A 162 7.25 -6.92 3.38
C ALA A 162 6.02 -7.36 2.56
N GLY A 163 4.93 -6.60 2.62
CA GLY A 163 3.76 -6.76 1.77
C GLY A 163 3.89 -6.07 0.40
N GLY A 164 5.07 -5.53 0.07
CA GLY A 164 5.28 -4.82 -1.18
C GLY A 164 4.40 -3.58 -1.32
N TRP A 165 4.04 -2.91 -0.22
CA TRP A 165 3.23 -1.67 -0.22
C TRP A 165 1.85 -1.80 -0.85
N LEU A 166 1.29 -3.00 -0.93
CA LEU A 166 -0.09 -3.23 -1.32
C LEU A 166 -0.62 -4.43 -0.53
N LEU A 167 -1.74 -4.25 0.15
CA LEU A 167 -2.41 -5.31 0.88
C LEU A 167 -3.26 -6.09 -0.15
N ALA A 168 -2.91 -7.37 -0.34
CA ALA A 168 -3.55 -8.27 -1.31
C ALA A 168 -4.82 -8.92 -0.73
#